data_AF-A0A645HQ14-F1
#
_entry.id   AF-A0A645HQ14-F1
#
_cell.length_a   1.000
_cell.length_b   1.000
_cell.length_c   1.000
_cell.angle_alpha   90.00
_cell.angle_beta   90.00
_cell.angle_gamma   90.00
#
_symmetry.space_group_name_H-M   'P 1'
#
loop_
_entity.id
_entity.type
_entity.pdbx_description
1 polymer ?
#
loop_
_entity_poly.entity_id
_entity_poly.type
_entity_poly.pdbx_seq_one_letter_code
_entity_poly.pdbx_strand_id
1 'polypeptide(L)'
;MAFSYAPPAERPELLRVAKEFAVVLGAYIKGQLAVCLFSGIAVLIYFQVTGLPFAPVFAALAAMGELVPVVGPVAAAAVAIALCLGKSIAFAIQTTLFYVILLKVNHNFVSPSLIGRAVNVHPVLIMIGILFFGHLFGILGMVMAVPLMGVGRVVLREFLPQHPEQD
;
A
#
# COMPACT_ATOMS: atom_id res chain seq x y z
N MET A 1 15.68 -8.62 22.84
CA MET A 1 15.62 -8.22 24.26
C MET A 1 14.21 -7.87 24.78
N ALA A 2 13.18 -7.69 23.94
CA ALA A 2 11.83 -7.31 24.40
C ALA A 2 10.99 -8.43 25.05
N PHE A 3 11.30 -9.71 24.82
CA PHE A 3 10.51 -10.85 25.33
C PHE A 3 10.88 -11.31 26.75
N SER A 4 11.84 -10.64 27.41
CA SER A 4 12.36 -11.08 28.71
C SER A 4 11.41 -10.82 29.89
N TYR A 5 10.40 -9.95 29.72
CA TYR A 5 9.48 -9.53 30.79
C TYR A 5 8.11 -10.24 30.75
N ALA A 6 7.87 -11.14 29.79
CA ALA A 6 6.60 -11.88 29.73
C ALA A 6 6.60 -13.09 30.70
N PRO A 7 5.50 -13.30 31.47
CA PRO A 7 5.33 -14.47 32.33
C PRO A 7 5.55 -15.77 31.55
N PRO A 8 6.16 -16.83 32.13
CA PRO A 8 6.48 -18.07 31.41
C PRO A 8 5.29 -18.75 30.73
N ALA A 9 4.07 -18.54 31.25
CA ALA A 9 2.84 -19.15 30.75
C ALA A 9 2.39 -18.62 29.38
N GLU A 10 2.70 -17.37 29.02
CA GLU A 10 2.21 -16.70 27.80
C GLU A 10 3.27 -16.64 26.67
N ARG A 11 4.49 -17.10 26.95
CA ARG A 11 5.61 -17.12 25.98
C ARG A 11 5.31 -17.87 24.68
N PRO A 12 4.59 -19.02 24.67
CA PRO A 12 4.28 -19.74 23.43
C PRO A 12 3.36 -18.94 22.51
N GLU A 13 2.37 -18.24 23.06
CA GLU A 13 1.43 -17.42 22.30
C GLU A 13 2.09 -16.16 21.74
N LEU A 14 2.87 -15.45 22.56
CA LEU A 14 3.63 -14.28 22.10
C LEU A 14 4.61 -14.61 20.96
N LEU A 15 5.28 -15.76 21.05
CA LEU A 15 6.17 -16.22 19.98
C LEU A 15 5.41 -16.62 18.72
N ARG A 16 4.20 -17.20 18.86
CA ARG A 16 3.31 -17.51 17.73
C ARG A 16 2.90 -16.25 16.98
N VAL A 17 2.40 -15.25 17.71
CA VAL A 17 1.96 -13.95 17.14
C VAL A 17 3.13 -13.21 16.49
N ALA A 18 4.30 -13.19 17.13
CA ALA A 18 5.49 -12.54 16.57
C ALA A 18 5.95 -13.20 15.27
N LYS A 19 5.91 -14.54 15.20
CA LYS A 19 6.28 -15.29 14.00
C LYS A 19 5.28 -15.05 12.86
N GLU A 20 3.99 -15.02 13.17
CA GLU A 20 2.94 -14.74 12.20
C GLU A 20 3.04 -13.31 11.66
N PHE A 21 3.26 -12.33 12.54
CA PHE A 21 3.53 -10.95 12.16
C PHE A 21 4.72 -10.83 11.20
N ALA A 22 5.84 -11.50 11.51
CA ALA A 22 7.03 -11.48 10.67
C ALA A 22 6.77 -12.06 9.26
N VAL A 23 5.97 -13.12 9.17
CA VAL A 23 5.58 -13.72 7.88
C VAL A 23 4.69 -12.76 7.08
N VAL A 24 3.66 -12.18 7.70
CA VAL A 24 2.75 -11.22 7.05
C VAL A 24 3.51 -9.98 6.59
N LEU A 25 4.37 -9.43 7.45
CA LEU A 25 5.18 -8.26 7.14
C LEU A 25 6.16 -8.56 5.99
N GLY A 26 6.83 -9.71 6.02
CA GLY A 26 7.76 -10.11 4.97
C GLY A 26 7.07 -10.30 3.62
N ALA A 27 5.86 -10.87 3.60
CA ALA A 27 5.05 -10.99 2.39
C ALA A 27 4.59 -9.61 1.88
N TYR A 28 4.10 -8.75 2.78
CA TYR A 28 3.67 -7.39 2.44
C TYR A 28 4.81 -6.57 1.83
N ILE A 29 5.99 -6.51 2.45
CA ILE A 29 7.12 -5.74 1.94
C ILE A 29 7.53 -6.24 0.54
N LYS A 30 7.62 -7.56 0.34
CA LYS A 30 7.95 -8.14 -0.97
C LYS A 30 6.90 -7.80 -2.03
N GLY A 31 5.62 -7.94 -1.69
CA GLY A 31 4.52 -7.57 -2.56
C GLY A 31 4.56 -6.08 -2.91
N GLN A 32 4.71 -5.22 -1.91
CA GLN A 32 4.77 -3.77 -2.06
C GLN A 32 5.91 -3.32 -2.98
N LEU A 33 7.11 -3.88 -2.81
CA LEU A 33 8.24 -3.60 -3.70
C LEU A 33 7.96 -4.02 -5.14
N ALA A 34 7.24 -5.14 -5.34
CA ALA A 34 6.83 -5.56 -6.67
C ALA A 34 5.76 -4.64 -7.28
N VAL A 35 4.82 -4.10 -6.49
CA VAL A 35 3.86 -3.08 -6.96
C VAL A 35 4.59 -1.78 -7.34
N CYS A 36 5.55 -1.33 -6.52
CA CYS A 36 6.40 -0.17 -6.82
C CYS A 36 7.12 -0.33 -8.16
N LEU A 37 7.75 -1.50 -8.36
CA LEU A 37 8.49 -1.80 -9.58
C LEU A 37 7.57 -1.87 -10.81
N PHE A 38 6.44 -2.57 -10.68
CA PHE A 38 5.43 -2.65 -11.74
C PHE A 38 4.96 -1.26 -12.17
N SER A 39 4.58 -0.42 -11.20
CA SER A 39 4.04 0.91 -11.46
C SER A 39 5.10 1.83 -12.07
N GLY A 40 6.33 1.80 -11.55
CA GLY A 40 7.45 2.55 -12.11
C GLY A 40 7.74 2.17 -13.55
N ILE A 41 7.80 0.87 -13.87
CA ILE A 41 8.02 0.38 -15.23
C ILE A 41 6.87 0.78 -16.17
N ALA A 42 5.62 0.61 -15.73
CA ALA A 42 4.44 0.99 -16.52
C ALA A 42 4.47 2.49 -16.88
N VAL A 43 4.77 3.35 -15.91
CA VAL A 43 4.88 4.79 -16.09
C VAL A 43 6.08 5.16 -16.98
N LEU A 44 7.21 4.48 -16.83
CA LEU A 44 8.38 4.68 -17.67
C LEU A 44 8.07 4.40 -19.14
N ILE A 45 7.47 3.23 -19.43
CA ILE A 45 7.11 2.82 -20.79
C ILE A 45 6.11 3.82 -21.38
N TYR A 46 5.08 4.20 -20.61
CA TYR A 46 4.10 5.17 -21.07
C TYR A 46 4.73 6.51 -21.49
N PHE A 47 5.58 7.10 -20.65
CA PHE A 47 6.19 8.40 -20.97
C PHE A 47 7.27 8.32 -22.05
N GLN A 48 7.95 7.17 -22.19
CA GLN A 48 8.87 6.93 -23.30
C GLN A 48 8.14 6.85 -24.64
N VAL A 49 7.05 6.08 -24.71
CA VAL A 49 6.25 5.92 -25.95
C VAL A 49 5.57 7.23 -26.35
N THR A 50 5.11 8.01 -25.37
CA THR A 50 4.44 9.29 -25.61
C THR A 50 5.41 10.47 -25.81
N GLY A 51 6.71 10.21 -25.74
CA GLY A 51 7.76 11.19 -26.02
C GLY A 51 7.79 12.38 -25.04
N LEU A 52 7.41 12.18 -23.78
CA LEU A 52 7.58 13.22 -22.76
C LEU A 52 9.03 13.18 -22.24
N PRO A 53 9.74 14.32 -22.21
CA PRO A 53 11.05 14.37 -21.59
C PRO A 53 10.95 14.02 -20.10
N PHE A 54 12.05 13.52 -19.52
CA PHE A 54 12.12 13.15 -18.11
C PHE A 54 11.22 11.97 -17.69
N ALA A 55 10.88 11.06 -18.60
CA ALA A 55 10.17 9.81 -18.28
C ALA A 55 10.74 9.06 -17.04
N PRO A 56 12.07 8.95 -16.83
CA PRO A 56 12.63 8.32 -15.63
C PRO A 56 12.24 9.01 -14.31
N VAL A 57 12.05 10.33 -14.32
CA VAL A 57 11.65 11.09 -13.12
C VAL A 57 10.23 10.72 -12.72
N PHE A 58 9.31 10.68 -13.68
CA PHE A 58 7.92 10.27 -13.42
C PHE A 58 7.81 8.81 -13.00
N ALA A 59 8.62 7.93 -13.60
CA ALA A 59 8.71 6.53 -13.20
C ALA A 59 9.19 6.38 -11.75
N ALA A 60 10.21 7.13 -11.35
CA ALA A 60 10.69 7.14 -9.97
C ALA A 60 9.64 7.70 -9.01
N LEU A 61 8.98 8.80 -9.35
CA LEU A 61 7.89 9.37 -8.55
C LEU A 61 6.73 8.39 -8.37
N ALA A 62 6.35 7.67 -9.42
CA ALA A 62 5.31 6.65 -9.34
C ALA A 62 5.73 5.47 -8.45
N ALA A 63 6.94 4.94 -8.64
CA ALA A 63 7.46 3.85 -7.83
C ALA A 63 7.57 4.22 -6.34
N MET A 64 8.07 5.43 -6.04
CA MET A 64 8.18 5.95 -4.68
C MET A 64 6.81 6.28 -4.08
N GLY A 65 5.90 6.84 -4.87
CA GLY A 65 4.52 7.11 -4.45
C GLY A 65 3.81 5.83 -4.02
N GLU A 66 4.05 4.73 -4.73
CA GLU A 66 3.45 3.45 -4.38
C GLU A 66 3.85 2.93 -3.00
N LEU A 67 4.97 3.39 -2.41
CA LEU A 67 5.34 3.00 -1.04
C LEU A 67 4.29 3.40 -0.01
N VAL A 68 3.60 4.52 -0.21
CA VAL A 68 2.53 5.00 0.67
C VAL A 68 1.19 4.61 0.06
N PRO A 69 0.50 3.58 0.59
CA PRO A 69 -0.70 3.04 -0.03
C PRO A 69 -1.79 4.10 -0.17
N VAL A 70 -2.57 4.03 -1.25
CA VAL A 70 -3.70 4.92 -1.56
C VAL A 70 -3.30 6.38 -1.84
N VAL A 71 -2.57 7.03 -0.95
CA VAL A 71 -2.24 8.47 -1.03
C VAL A 71 -1.13 8.73 -2.04
N GLY A 72 -0.04 7.97 -1.99
CA GLY A 72 1.13 8.23 -2.80
C GLY A 72 0.93 8.01 -4.31
N PRO A 73 0.25 6.94 -4.78
CA PRO A 73 -0.06 6.75 -6.20
C PRO A 73 -0.90 7.88 -6.77
N VAL A 74 -1.89 8.35 -6.00
CA VAL A 74 -2.77 9.47 -6.39
C VAL A 74 -1.98 10.77 -6.46
N ALA A 75 -1.12 11.04 -5.48
CA ALA A 75 -0.26 12.23 -5.50
C ALA A 75 0.72 12.21 -6.68
N ALA A 76 1.36 11.07 -6.96
CA ALA A 76 2.27 10.92 -8.10
C ALA A 76 1.54 11.14 -9.43
N ALA A 77 0.34 10.57 -9.58
CA ALA A 77 -0.51 10.80 -10.75
C ALA A 77 -0.88 12.27 -10.91
N ALA A 78 -1.29 12.94 -9.83
CA ALA A 78 -1.67 14.35 -9.85
C ALA A 78 -0.52 15.25 -10.31
N VAL A 79 0.69 15.04 -9.79
CA VAL A 79 1.90 15.78 -10.22
C VAL A 79 2.21 15.53 -11.70
N ALA A 80 2.13 14.28 -12.15
CA ALA A 80 2.38 13.92 -13.55
C ALA A 80 1.35 14.56 -14.50
N ILE A 81 0.07 14.50 -14.16
CA ILE A 81 -1.02 15.10 -14.94
C ILE A 81 -0.88 16.63 -14.99
N ALA A 82 -0.57 17.26 -13.84
CA ALA A 82 -0.36 18.71 -13.77
C ALA A 82 0.78 19.18 -14.68
N LEU A 83 1.89 18.43 -14.70
CA LEU A 83 3.01 18.74 -15.60
C LEU A 83 2.67 18.50 -17.08
N CYS A 84 1.85 17.48 -17.38
CA CYS A 84 1.39 17.20 -18.73
C CYS A 84 0.50 18.32 -19.31
N LEU A 85 -0.22 19.08 -18.47
CA LEU A 85 -1.00 20.24 -18.91
C LEU A 85 -0.11 21.32 -19.56
N GLY A 86 1.15 21.43 -19.11
CA GLY A 86 2.13 22.34 -19.71
C GLY A 86 2.52 21.97 -21.15
N LYS A 87 2.33 20.71 -21.56
CA LYS A 87 2.55 20.26 -22.95
C LYS A 87 1.31 20.50 -23.80
N SER A 88 0.15 19.96 -23.40
CA SER A 88 -1.16 20.26 -23.99
C SER A 88 -2.29 19.64 -23.17
N ILE A 89 -3.50 20.19 -23.30
CA ILE A 89 -4.71 19.64 -22.66
C ILE A 89 -4.98 18.20 -23.14
N ALA A 90 -4.85 17.94 -24.44
CA ALA A 90 -5.05 16.59 -25.00
C ALA A 90 -4.08 15.57 -24.38
N PHE A 91 -2.82 15.97 -24.19
CA PHE A 91 -1.80 15.11 -23.57
C PHE A 91 -2.12 14.84 -22.08
N ALA A 92 -2.57 15.84 -21.35
CA ALA A 92 -3.00 15.67 -19.96
C ALA A 92 -4.22 14.75 -19.81
N ILE A 93 -5.19 14.84 -20.73
CA ILE A 93 -6.35 13.94 -20.76
C ILE A 93 -5.90 12.50 -21.01
N GLN A 94 -5.01 12.28 -21.99
CA GLN A 94 -4.45 10.96 -22.27
C GLN A 94 -3.70 10.38 -21.05
N THR A 95 -2.87 11.20 -20.39
CA THR A 95 -2.15 10.79 -19.18
C THR A 95 -3.08 10.51 -18.01
N THR A 96 -4.16 11.27 -17.86
CA THR A 96 -5.20 11.02 -16.87
C THR A 96 -5.85 9.66 -17.10
N LEU A 97 -6.23 9.35 -18.35
CA LEU A 97 -6.82 8.06 -18.70
C LEU A 97 -5.85 6.90 -18.39
N PHE A 98 -4.56 7.07 -18.73
CA PHE A 98 -3.53 6.09 -18.39
C PHE A 98 -3.44 5.84 -16.88
N TYR A 99 -3.34 6.88 -16.05
CA TYR A 99 -3.27 6.71 -14.59
C TYR A 99 -4.55 6.12 -14.01
N VAL A 100 -5.73 6.47 -14.52
CA VAL A 100 -6.99 5.85 -14.09
C VAL A 100 -6.97 4.34 -14.36
N ILE A 101 -6.49 3.93 -15.53
CA ILE A 101 -6.35 2.51 -15.87
C ILE A 101 -5.30 1.85 -14.96
N LEU A 102 -4.14 2.47 -14.78
CA LEU A 102 -3.06 1.97 -13.94
C LEU A 102 -3.52 1.75 -12.49
N LEU A 103 -4.19 2.74 -11.90
CA LEU A 103 -4.74 2.65 -10.54
C LEU A 103 -5.78 1.54 -10.42
N LYS A 104 -6.67 1.41 -11.41
CA LYS A 104 -7.65 0.30 -11.44
C LYS A 104 -6.97 -1.05 -11.52
N VAL A 105 -5.95 -1.18 -12.35
CA VAL A 105 -5.15 -2.42 -12.49
C VAL A 105 -4.41 -2.73 -11.19
N ASN A 106 -3.80 -1.71 -10.56
CA ASN A 106 -3.11 -1.87 -9.29
C ASN A 106 -4.05 -2.36 -8.19
N HIS A 107 -5.22 -1.74 -8.06
CA HIS A 107 -6.16 -2.04 -6.98
C HIS A 107 -6.87 -3.38 -7.16
N ASN A 108 -7.24 -3.75 -8.39
CA ASN A 108 -8.07 -4.94 -8.64
C ASN A 108 -7.29 -6.20 -9.01
N PHE A 109 -6.07 -6.07 -9.55
CA PHE A 109 -5.31 -7.22 -10.06
C PHE A 109 -3.94 -7.35 -9.40
N VAL A 110 -3.13 -6.29 -9.44
CA VAL A 110 -1.72 -6.37 -9.04
C VAL A 110 -1.58 -6.50 -7.52
N SER A 111 -2.21 -5.61 -6.76
CA SER A 111 -2.12 -5.64 -5.28
C SER A 111 -2.71 -6.93 -4.70
N PRO A 112 -3.91 -7.41 -5.11
CA PRO A 112 -4.42 -8.69 -4.64
C PRO A 112 -3.53 -9.88 -5.00
N SER A 113 -2.89 -9.87 -6.18
CA SER A 113 -2.02 -10.95 -6.63
C SER A 113 -0.66 -10.96 -5.92
N LEU A 114 -0.11 -9.80 -5.56
CA LEU A 114 1.24 -9.67 -5.00
C LEU A 114 1.27 -9.59 -3.48
N ILE A 115 0.26 -8.95 -2.89
CA ILE A 115 0.17 -8.73 -1.43
C ILE A 115 -0.82 -9.74 -0.79
N GLY A 116 -1.66 -10.39 -1.59
CA GLY A 116 -2.53 -11.48 -1.16
C GLY A 116 -3.78 -11.04 -0.37
N ARG A 117 -4.50 -12.03 0.20
CA ARG A 117 -5.73 -11.84 1.01
C ARG A 117 -5.50 -11.16 2.38
N ALA A 118 -4.26 -10.77 2.70
CA ALA A 118 -3.91 -10.05 3.94
C ALA A 118 -4.62 -8.69 4.07
N VAL A 119 -5.26 -8.20 3.00
CA VAL A 119 -5.80 -6.83 2.89
C VAL A 119 -7.32 -6.83 2.64
N ASN A 120 -8.09 -7.75 3.22
CA ASN A 120 -9.55 -7.62 3.26
C ASN A 120 -10.03 -6.48 4.19
N VAL A 121 -9.15 -5.53 4.52
CA VAL A 121 -9.42 -4.36 5.36
C VAL A 121 -10.10 -3.32 4.49
N HIS A 122 -11.22 -2.78 4.97
CA HIS A 122 -11.97 -1.75 4.24
C HIS A 122 -11.05 -0.55 3.93
N PRO A 123 -11.07 0.03 2.71
CA PRO A 123 -10.15 1.12 2.33
C PRO A 123 -10.16 2.31 3.30
N VAL A 124 -11.31 2.62 3.89
CA VAL A 124 -11.46 3.67 4.92
C VAL A 124 -10.60 3.38 6.16
N LEU A 125 -10.53 2.12 6.61
CA LEU A 125 -9.70 1.74 7.75
C LEU A 125 -8.21 1.84 7.41
N ILE A 126 -7.83 1.51 6.17
CA ILE A 126 -6.46 1.71 5.69
C ILE A 126 -6.11 3.20 5.73
N MET A 127 -7.00 4.08 5.28
CA MET A 127 -6.80 5.53 5.32
C MET A 127 -6.64 6.04 6.76
N ILE A 128 -7.50 5.61 7.67
CA ILE A 128 -7.39 5.95 9.10
C ILE A 128 -6.05 5.46 9.66
N GLY A 129 -5.65 4.23 9.33
CA GLY A 129 -4.37 3.67 9.73
C GLY A 129 -3.19 4.47 9.18
N ILE A 130 -3.21 4.88 7.91
CA ILE A 130 -2.17 5.71 7.29
C ILE A 130 -2.02 7.02 8.06
N LEU A 131 -3.12 7.71 8.36
CA LEU A 131 -3.07 8.97 9.10
C LEU A 131 -2.57 8.77 10.54
N PHE A 132 -3.08 7.74 11.22
CA PHE A 132 -2.73 7.43 12.60
C PHE A 132 -1.26 7.02 12.75
N PHE A 133 -0.81 6.01 12.02
CA PHE A 133 0.58 5.56 12.05
C PHE A 133 1.52 6.57 11.41
N GLY A 134 1.04 7.32 10.41
CA GLY A 134 1.77 8.44 9.83
C GLY A 134 2.06 9.55 10.83
N HIS A 135 1.11 9.86 11.71
CA HIS A 135 1.33 10.82 12.80
C HIS A 135 2.37 10.31 13.82
N LEU A 136 2.35 9.02 14.14
CA LEU A 136 3.23 8.43 15.15
C LEU A 136 4.66 8.17 14.67
N PHE A 137 4.81 7.63 13.45
CA PHE A 137 6.07 7.10 12.93
C PHE A 137 6.47 7.70 11.56
N GLY A 138 5.76 8.73 11.10
CA GLY A 138 6.02 9.38 9.82
C GLY A 138 5.78 8.46 8.62
N ILE A 139 6.62 8.58 7.60
CA ILE A 139 6.50 7.81 6.35
C ILE A 139 6.56 6.30 6.61
N LEU A 140 7.42 5.85 7.52
CA LEU A 140 7.50 4.43 7.88
C LEU A 140 6.18 3.94 8.46
N GLY A 141 5.51 4.73 9.28
CA GLY A 141 4.19 4.39 9.80
C GLY A 141 3.13 4.28 8.71
N MET A 142 3.15 5.17 7.73
CA MET A 142 2.23 5.12 6.58
C MET A 142 2.42 3.86 5.74
N VAL A 143 3.68 3.47 5.46
CA VAL A 143 4.02 2.24 4.72
C VAL A 143 3.56 1.00 5.50
N MET A 144 3.72 1.00 6.82
CA MET A 144 3.37 -0.11 7.69
C MET A 144 1.88 -0.16 8.06
N ALA A 145 1.08 0.83 7.68
CA ALA A 145 -0.32 0.91 8.07
C ALA A 145 -1.12 -0.32 7.64
N VAL A 146 -0.94 -0.79 6.40
CA VAL A 146 -1.69 -1.95 5.87
C VAL A 146 -1.43 -3.24 6.66
N PRO A 147 -0.17 -3.70 6.87
CA PRO A 147 0.06 -4.92 7.64
C PRO A 147 -0.33 -4.78 9.12
N LEU A 148 -0.12 -3.60 9.73
CA LEU A 148 -0.53 -3.35 11.12
C LEU A 148 -2.05 -3.40 11.28
N MET A 149 -2.80 -2.80 10.35
CA MET A 149 -4.26 -2.85 10.35
C MET A 149 -4.79 -4.26 10.06
N GLY A 150 -4.13 -5.02 9.18
CA GLY A 150 -4.46 -6.42 8.90
C GLY A 150 -4.34 -7.30 10.14
N VAL A 151 -3.21 -7.20 10.85
CA VAL A 151 -2.97 -7.97 12.08
C VAL A 151 -3.89 -7.51 13.21
N GLY A 152 -4.07 -6.19 13.39
CA GLY A 152 -4.98 -5.65 14.40
C GLY A 152 -6.42 -6.14 14.22
N ARG A 153 -6.90 -6.29 12.97
CA ARG A 153 -8.23 -6.85 12.70
C ARG A 153 -8.36 -8.32 13.11
N VAL A 154 -7.32 -9.13 12.90
CA VAL A 154 -7.32 -10.55 13.30
C VAL A 154 -7.42 -10.64 14.82
N VAL A 155 -6.59 -9.88 15.53
CA VAL A 155 -6.61 -9.81 17.00
C VAL A 155 -7.97 -9.33 17.51
N LEU A 156 -8.52 -8.24 16.96
CA LEU A 156 -9.85 -7.77 17.38
C LEU A 156 -10.94 -8.83 17.18
N ARG A 157 -10.91 -9.58 16.07
CA ARG A 157 -11.89 -10.65 15.82
C ARG A 157 -11.79 -11.81 16.80
N GLU A 158 -10.59 -12.11 17.28
CA GLU A 158 -10.35 -13.22 18.20
C GLU A 158 -10.70 -12.84 19.66
N PHE A 159 -10.55 -11.56 20.02
CA PHE A 159 -10.83 -11.06 21.38
C PHE A 159 -12.21 -10.40 21.57
N LEU A 160 -12.89 -9.96 20.51
CA LEU A 160 -14.30 -9.59 20.59
C LEU A 160 -15.15 -10.85 20.36
N PRO A 161 -15.77 -11.43 21.41
CA PRO A 161 -16.73 -12.50 21.22
C PRO A 161 -17.82 -11.98 20.30
N GLN A 162 -17.98 -12.62 19.14
CA GLN A 162 -19.18 -12.41 18.34
C GLN A 162 -20.33 -12.95 19.19
N HIS A 163 -21.15 -12.06 19.76
CA HIS A 163 -22.50 -12.47 20.08
C HIS A 163 -23.13 -12.93 18.76
N PRO A 164 -23.57 -14.19 18.64
CA PRO A 164 -24.39 -14.58 17.52
C PRO A 164 -25.66 -13.73 17.63
N GLU A 165 -25.80 -12.75 16.75
CA GLU A 165 -27.11 -12.17 16.48
C GLU A 165 -28.00 -13.30 15.98
N GLN A 166 -29.12 -13.41 16.67
CA GLN A 166 -30.14 -14.43 16.58
C GLN A 166 -30.79 -14.40 15.19
N ASP A 167 -31.00 -15.60 14.63
CA ASP A 167 -32.18 -15.95 13.84
C ASP A 167 -32.60 -17.38 14.25
#